data_AF-R5K9H7-F1
#
_entry.id   AF-R5K9H7-F1
#
_cell.length_a   1.000
_cell.length_b   1.000
_cell.length_c   1.000
_cell.angle_alpha   90.00
_cell.angle_beta   90.00
_cell.angle_gamma   90.00
#
_symmetry.space_group_name_H-M   'P 1'
#
loop_
_entity.id
_entity.type
_entity.pdbx_description
1 polymer ?
#
loop_
_entity_poly.entity_id
_entity_poly.type
_entity_poly.pdbx_seq_one_letter_code
_entity_poly.pdbx_strand_id
1 'polypeptide(L)'
;MKPIGIEDILSLNRSQQVFHDCYLVSSINALSRSENGRKILQNNIAREGNNFRIRFQNVNQNVEDFFVTEKEIKDLTPMDKFLNPVESPPPRHPVIEAIEVAMNKLLSKYPDNKPLSSRLYGCHEKFEYNSPSNFLGIFTGKKPIVLNEKTLRMSLKSKRKEAMELLEKIGASGENNCFVIGSGHNFIKGITNWHCYNIEKVDLQNKTAQIFDNKYQVELTMSLEDIIRKFKYITGFFDENLK
;
A
#
# COMPACT_ATOMS: atom_id res chain seq x y z
N MET A 1 8.63 24.06 4.96
CA MET A 1 8.78 22.61 4.69
C MET A 1 9.56 22.32 3.40
N LYS A 2 10.47 21.34 3.45
CA LYS A 2 11.27 20.87 2.29
C LYS A 2 10.86 19.43 1.91
N PRO A 3 10.98 19.01 0.64
CA PRO A 3 10.80 17.61 0.26
C PRO A 3 11.64 16.66 1.13
N ILE A 4 11.10 15.47 1.45
CA ILE A 4 11.85 14.46 2.19
C ILE A 4 13.08 13.97 1.41
N GLY A 5 14.09 13.52 2.15
CA GLY A 5 15.34 13.04 1.57
C GLY A 5 15.20 11.67 0.92
N ILE A 6 16.17 11.29 0.09
CA ILE A 6 16.19 9.95 -0.52
C ILE A 6 16.31 8.84 0.53
N GLU A 7 17.07 9.07 1.60
CA GLU A 7 17.21 8.10 2.71
C GLU A 7 15.87 7.85 3.41
N ASP A 8 15.09 8.91 3.68
CA ASP A 8 13.73 8.79 4.24
C ASP A 8 12.80 8.00 3.33
N ILE A 9 13.03 8.04 2.01
CA ILE A 9 12.23 7.31 1.02
C ILE A 9 12.66 5.85 0.96
N LEU A 10 13.96 5.57 0.97
CA LEU A 10 14.48 4.20 0.92
C LEU A 10 14.11 3.40 2.18
N SER A 11 14.05 4.04 3.34
CA SER A 11 13.60 3.40 4.59
C SER A 11 12.14 2.95 4.56
N LEU A 12 11.30 3.53 3.69
CA LEU A 12 9.89 3.12 3.51
C LEU A 12 9.76 1.70 2.94
N ASN A 13 10.79 1.19 2.25
CA ASN A 13 10.76 -0.15 1.65
C ASN A 13 10.58 -1.29 2.68
N ARG A 14 10.88 -0.99 3.95
CA ARG A 14 10.85 -1.92 5.08
C ARG A 14 10.07 -1.34 6.27
N SER A 15 9.22 -0.34 6.06
CA SER A 15 8.41 0.19 7.15
C SER A 15 7.46 -0.89 7.70
N GLN A 16 7.41 -1.05 9.02
CA GLN A 16 6.50 -2.00 9.64
C GLN A 16 5.08 -1.45 9.69
N GLN A 17 4.12 -2.27 9.27
CA GLN A 17 2.71 -1.95 9.42
C GLN A 17 2.27 -2.16 10.87
N VAL A 18 1.56 -1.16 11.41
CA VAL A 18 1.04 -1.19 12.78
C VAL A 18 -0.49 -1.22 12.83
N PHE A 19 -1.16 -0.45 11.98
CA PHE A 19 -2.62 -0.36 11.92
C PHE A 19 -3.23 -1.39 10.97
N HIS A 20 -4.56 -1.41 10.85
CA HIS A 20 -5.28 -2.23 9.85
C HIS A 20 -5.28 -1.58 8.47
N ASP A 21 -4.12 -1.09 8.04
CA ASP A 21 -3.92 -0.25 6.86
C ASP A 21 -2.88 -0.87 5.89
N CYS A 22 -2.79 -2.20 5.84
CA CYS A 22 -1.87 -2.93 4.95
C CYS A 22 -1.85 -2.39 3.51
N TYR A 23 -2.97 -1.86 3.02
CA TYR A 23 -3.08 -1.22 1.72
C TYR A 23 -2.17 0.00 1.56
N LEU A 24 -2.07 0.83 2.60
CA LEU A 24 -1.33 2.09 2.62
C LEU A 24 0.16 1.80 2.71
N VAL A 25 0.56 1.04 3.74
CA VAL A 25 1.96 0.70 3.99
C VAL A 25 2.56 -0.07 2.80
N SER A 26 1.83 -1.06 2.27
CA SER A 26 2.30 -1.79 1.07
C SER A 26 2.35 -0.89 -0.17
N SER A 27 1.42 0.04 -0.33
CA SER A 27 1.44 0.97 -1.48
C SER A 27 2.60 1.95 -1.42
N ILE A 28 2.89 2.50 -0.24
CA ILE A 28 4.04 3.39 -0.03
C ILE A 28 5.34 2.62 -0.27
N ASN A 29 5.45 1.41 0.28
CA ASN A 29 6.57 0.51 0.01
C ASN A 29 6.73 0.22 -1.50
N ALA A 30 5.64 -0.04 -2.22
CA ALA A 30 5.69 -0.25 -3.66
C ALA A 30 6.25 0.97 -4.39
N LEU A 31 5.80 2.18 -4.03
CA LEU A 31 6.25 3.44 -4.63
C LEU A 31 7.73 3.73 -4.34
N SER A 32 8.24 3.42 -3.15
CA SER A 32 9.64 3.68 -2.79
C SER A 32 10.64 2.78 -3.56
N ARG A 33 10.18 1.69 -4.17
CA ARG A 33 11.01 0.79 -4.98
C ARG A 33 11.27 1.28 -6.40
N SER A 34 10.36 2.04 -7.02
CA SER A 34 10.57 2.53 -8.40
C SER A 34 11.14 3.95 -8.44
N GLU A 35 11.86 4.28 -9.50
CA GLU A 35 12.46 5.61 -9.67
C GLU A 35 11.41 6.73 -9.69
N ASN A 36 10.36 6.61 -10.50
CA ASN A 36 9.33 7.64 -10.60
C ASN A 36 8.38 7.58 -9.39
N GLY A 37 8.20 6.41 -8.77
CA GLY A 37 7.51 6.30 -7.48
C GLY A 37 8.22 7.08 -6.37
N ARG A 38 9.56 7.00 -6.29
CA ARG A 38 10.37 7.82 -5.37
C ARG A 38 10.22 9.31 -5.65
N LYS A 39 10.21 9.73 -6.92
CA LYS A 39 9.95 11.14 -7.29
C LYS A 39 8.57 11.60 -6.83
N ILE A 40 7.54 10.76 -6.98
CA ILE A 40 6.19 11.06 -6.48
C ILE A 40 6.20 11.20 -4.95
N LEU A 41 6.84 10.28 -4.22
CA LEU A 41 6.96 10.38 -2.76
C LEU A 41 7.66 11.68 -2.34
N GLN A 42 8.75 12.03 -3.00
CA GLN A 42 9.49 13.27 -2.75
C GLN A 42 8.65 14.52 -3.03
N ASN A 43 7.88 14.53 -4.13
CA ASN A 43 7.00 15.64 -4.48
C ASN A 43 5.79 15.77 -3.54
N ASN A 44 5.29 14.64 -3.06
CA ASN A 44 4.08 14.60 -2.25
C ASN A 44 4.35 14.83 -0.76
N ILE A 45 5.56 14.58 -0.28
CA ILE A 45 5.87 14.59 1.15
C ILE A 45 6.94 15.65 1.42
N ALA A 46 6.58 16.65 2.23
CA ALA A 46 7.51 17.66 2.73
C ALA A 46 7.55 17.65 4.25
N ARG A 47 8.72 17.98 4.83
CA ARG A 47 9.00 17.96 6.27
C ARG A 47 9.62 19.27 6.76
N GLU A 48 9.32 19.63 8.00
CA GLU A 48 9.97 20.70 8.76
C GLU A 48 9.97 20.34 10.25
N GLY A 49 11.14 20.01 10.80
CA GLY A 49 11.22 19.42 12.14
C GLY A 49 10.44 18.10 12.18
N ASN A 50 9.48 18.00 13.11
CA ASN A 50 8.59 16.84 13.25
C ASN A 50 7.21 17.04 12.59
N ASN A 51 7.04 18.13 11.83
CA ASN A 51 5.81 18.42 11.11
C ASN A 51 5.95 18.06 9.64
N PHE A 52 4.84 17.68 9.02
CA PHE A 52 4.78 17.21 7.64
C PHE A 52 3.68 17.93 6.85
N ARG A 53 3.84 17.95 5.53
CA ARG A 53 2.79 18.23 4.57
C ARG A 53 2.73 17.07 3.58
N ILE A 54 1.56 16.44 3.51
CA ILE A 54 1.25 15.33 2.62
C ILE A 54 0.30 15.83 1.53
N ARG A 55 0.72 15.72 0.28
CA ARG A 55 -0.09 16.05 -0.90
C ARG A 55 -0.75 14.79 -1.44
N PHE A 56 -2.05 14.87 -1.66
CA PHE A 56 -2.78 13.91 -2.49
C PHE A 56 -3.11 14.57 -3.82
N GLN A 57 -2.79 13.88 -4.91
CA GLN A 57 -2.85 14.42 -6.27
C GLN A 57 -4.25 14.33 -6.89
N ASN A 58 -5.13 13.48 -6.35
CA ASN A 58 -6.49 13.32 -6.86
C ASN A 58 -7.49 13.02 -5.74
N VAL A 59 -7.98 14.10 -5.13
CA VAL A 59 -9.11 14.09 -4.19
C VAL A 59 -10.30 14.71 -4.91
N ASN A 60 -11.20 13.87 -5.42
CA ASN A 60 -12.32 14.31 -6.26
C ASN A 60 -11.88 15.24 -7.41
N GLN A 61 -10.82 14.85 -8.15
CA GLN A 61 -10.21 15.62 -9.25
C GLN A 61 -9.41 16.87 -8.83
N ASN A 62 -9.23 17.11 -7.53
CA ASN A 62 -8.42 18.22 -7.01
C ASN A 62 -7.12 17.73 -6.36
N VAL A 63 -6.10 18.59 -6.35
CA VAL A 63 -4.90 18.40 -5.55
C VAL A 63 -5.14 19.02 -4.17
N GLU A 64 -4.87 18.26 -3.10
CA GLU A 64 -5.08 18.70 -1.72
C GLU A 64 -3.83 18.46 -0.88
N ASP A 65 -3.44 19.46 -0.10
CA ASP A 65 -2.34 19.38 0.87
C ASP A 65 -2.91 19.26 2.30
N PHE A 66 -2.44 18.28 3.05
CA PHE A 66 -2.77 18.09 4.46
C PHE A 66 -1.51 18.29 5.31
N PHE A 67 -1.59 19.23 6.25
CA PHE A 67 -0.52 19.49 7.22
C PHE A 67 -0.71 18.59 8.44
N VAL A 68 0.37 17.98 8.91
CA VAL A 68 0.38 17.04 10.02
C VAL A 68 1.39 17.50 11.06
N THR A 69 0.95 17.59 12.30
CA THR A 69 1.78 17.98 13.44
C THR A 69 2.31 16.77 14.19
N GLU A 70 3.42 16.94 14.90
CA GLU A 70 3.97 15.90 15.80
C GLU A 70 2.94 15.42 16.83
N LYS A 71 2.10 16.33 17.34
CA LYS A 71 1.04 15.98 18.29
C LYS A 71 0.06 14.99 17.68
N GLU A 72 -0.41 15.24 16.45
CA GLU A 72 -1.39 14.38 15.79
C GLU A 72 -0.83 12.98 15.49
N ILE A 73 0.48 12.87 15.25
CA ILE A 73 1.16 11.57 15.12
C ILE A 73 1.16 10.83 16.47
N LYS A 74 1.43 11.54 17.57
CA LYS A 74 1.44 10.96 18.93
C LYS A 74 0.05 10.54 19.40
N ASP A 75 -1.00 11.20 18.92
CA ASP A 75 -2.39 10.93 19.28
C ASP A 75 -2.96 9.68 18.57
N LEU A 76 -2.28 9.14 17.55
CA LEU A 76 -2.67 7.87 16.91
C LEU A 76 -2.62 6.72 17.91
N THR A 77 -3.69 5.93 17.99
CA THR A 77 -3.81 4.82 18.94
C THR A 77 -3.94 3.48 18.23
N PRO A 78 -2.89 2.63 18.23
CA PRO A 78 -2.95 1.31 17.64
C PRO A 78 -3.96 0.40 18.36
N MET A 79 -4.85 -0.21 17.59
CA MET A 79 -5.87 -1.14 18.09
C MET A 79 -5.69 -2.54 17.49
N ASP A 80 -6.00 -3.57 18.27
CA ASP A 80 -6.11 -4.93 17.76
C ASP A 80 -7.36 -5.12 16.87
N LYS A 81 -7.60 -6.34 16.38
CA LYS A 81 -8.77 -6.64 15.52
C LYS A 81 -10.12 -6.57 16.23
N PHE A 82 -10.12 -6.44 17.55
CA PHE A 82 -11.28 -6.33 18.42
C PHE A 82 -11.44 -4.93 19.01
N LEU A 83 -10.68 -3.95 18.52
CA LEU A 83 -10.66 -2.56 18.97
C LEU A 83 -10.14 -2.37 20.42
N ASN A 84 -9.26 -3.25 20.88
CA ASN A 84 -8.53 -3.05 22.14
C ASN A 84 -7.18 -2.36 21.87
N PRO A 85 -6.74 -1.41 22.71
CA PRO A 85 -5.42 -0.79 22.58
C PRO A 85 -4.29 -1.82 22.62
N VAL A 86 -3.27 -1.63 21.76
CA VAL A 86 -2.06 -2.43 21.77
C VAL A 86 -1.05 -1.81 22.74
N GLU A 87 -0.67 -2.54 23.79
CA GLU A 87 0.18 -2.02 24.88
C GLU A 87 1.62 -1.68 24.44
N SER A 88 2.17 -2.40 23.44
CA SER A 88 3.53 -2.19 22.94
C SER A 88 3.57 -2.37 21.42
N PRO A 89 3.13 -1.35 20.66
CA PRO A 89 3.21 -1.41 19.21
C PRO A 89 4.68 -1.39 18.76
N PRO A 90 5.01 -2.03 17.63
CA PRO A 90 6.35 -1.96 17.08
C PRO A 90 6.73 -0.51 16.72
N PRO A 91 8.05 -0.22 16.56
CA PRO A 91 8.52 1.10 16.15
C PRO A 91 7.83 1.58 14.88
N ARG A 92 7.33 2.81 14.91
CA ARG A 92 6.60 3.44 13.80
C ARG A 92 7.53 4.30 12.97
N HIS A 93 7.32 4.31 11.65
CA HIS A 93 8.09 5.15 10.74
C HIS A 93 7.40 6.53 10.63
N PRO A 94 8.05 7.65 11.00
CA PRO A 94 7.38 8.94 11.15
C PRO A 94 6.75 9.48 9.85
N VAL A 95 7.33 9.14 8.71
CA VAL A 95 6.74 9.46 7.39
C VAL A 95 5.45 8.67 7.13
N ILE A 96 5.39 7.39 7.54
CA ILE A 96 4.19 6.56 7.39
C ILE A 96 3.08 7.10 8.27
N GLU A 97 3.38 7.40 9.54
CA GLU A 97 2.40 7.98 10.47
C GLU A 97 1.88 9.34 9.98
N ALA A 98 2.73 10.15 9.37
CA ALA A 98 2.29 11.39 8.77
C ALA A 98 1.30 11.15 7.61
N ILE A 99 1.53 10.14 6.78
CA ILE A 99 0.61 9.76 5.69
C ILE A 99 -0.70 9.18 6.26
N GLU A 100 -0.63 8.36 7.31
CA GLU A 100 -1.79 7.82 8.03
C GLU A 100 -2.67 8.96 8.59
N VAL A 101 -2.09 9.90 9.35
CA VAL A 101 -2.81 11.09 9.86
C VAL A 101 -3.41 11.91 8.71
N ALA A 102 -2.64 12.14 7.65
CA ALA A 102 -3.12 12.90 6.49
C ALA A 102 -4.29 12.19 5.80
N MET A 103 -4.25 10.86 5.68
CA MET A 103 -5.33 10.04 5.15
C MET A 103 -6.58 10.10 6.06
N ASN A 104 -6.37 10.10 7.38
CA ASN A 104 -7.44 10.30 8.37
C ASN A 104 -8.15 11.65 8.19
N LYS A 105 -7.38 12.72 7.99
CA LYS A 105 -7.92 14.06 7.71
C LYS A 105 -8.66 14.09 6.38
N LEU A 106 -8.08 13.50 5.34
CA LEU A 106 -8.70 13.38 4.01
C LEU A 106 -10.05 12.69 4.11
N LEU A 107 -10.12 11.53 4.77
CA LEU A 107 -11.36 10.75 4.90
C LEU A 107 -12.36 11.37 5.88
N SER A 108 -11.90 12.24 6.77
CA SER A 108 -12.80 13.07 7.59
C SER A 108 -13.45 14.18 6.77
N LYS A 109 -12.68 14.84 5.89
CA LYS A 109 -13.16 15.92 5.03
C LYS A 109 -13.96 15.39 3.83
N TYR A 110 -13.56 14.25 3.28
CA TYR A 110 -14.11 13.64 2.07
C TYR A 110 -14.37 12.13 2.25
N PRO A 111 -15.40 11.74 3.02
CA PRO A 111 -15.65 10.33 3.37
C PRO A 111 -15.84 9.39 2.18
N ASP A 112 -16.36 9.89 1.06
CA ASP A 112 -16.61 9.09 -0.16
C ASP A 112 -15.33 8.70 -0.91
N ASN A 113 -14.17 9.23 -0.52
CA ASN A 113 -12.87 8.75 -1.00
C ASN A 113 -12.48 7.40 -0.39
N LYS A 114 -13.25 6.87 0.57
CA LYS A 114 -13.14 5.48 1.04
C LYS A 114 -14.20 4.62 0.34
N PRO A 115 -13.84 3.48 -0.28
CA PRO A 115 -14.81 2.59 -0.90
C PRO A 115 -15.92 2.22 0.07
N LEU A 116 -17.17 2.16 -0.42
CA LEU A 116 -18.33 1.92 0.43
C LEU A 116 -18.21 0.61 1.22
N SER A 117 -17.75 -0.48 0.59
CA SER A 117 -17.52 -1.76 1.26
C SER A 117 -16.52 -1.64 2.42
N SER A 118 -15.50 -0.81 2.27
CA SER A 118 -14.49 -0.55 3.30
C SER A 118 -15.00 0.31 4.45
N ARG A 119 -16.05 1.13 4.23
CA ARG A 119 -16.71 1.92 5.29
C ARG A 119 -17.55 1.09 6.24
N LEU A 120 -17.92 -0.14 5.86
CA LEU A 120 -18.78 -1.02 6.67
C LEU A 120 -18.02 -1.75 7.80
N TYR A 121 -16.68 -1.73 7.79
CA TYR A 121 -15.86 -2.32 8.84
C TYR A 121 -15.68 -1.32 9.99
N GLY A 122 -15.93 -1.77 11.22
CA GLY A 122 -15.61 -0.99 12.42
C GLY A 122 -14.09 -0.74 12.50
N CYS A 123 -13.70 0.51 12.68
CA CYS A 123 -12.31 0.95 12.81
C CYS A 123 -12.20 2.03 13.89
N HIS A 124 -11.00 2.18 14.45
CA HIS A 124 -10.70 3.30 15.34
C HIS A 124 -10.27 4.50 14.52
N GLU A 125 -9.30 4.28 13.62
CA GLU A 125 -8.82 5.30 12.69
C GLU A 125 -9.53 5.16 11.34
N LYS A 126 -10.01 6.29 10.78
CA LYS A 126 -10.77 6.29 9.53
C LYS A 126 -9.97 5.79 8.33
N PHE A 127 -8.63 5.92 8.35
CA PHE A 127 -7.77 5.40 7.31
C PHE A 127 -7.66 3.87 7.30
N GLU A 128 -8.01 3.17 8.38
CA GLU A 128 -7.98 1.69 8.40
C GLU A 128 -8.95 1.11 7.37
N TYR A 129 -8.64 -0.06 6.83
CA TYR A 129 -9.43 -0.75 5.82
C TYR A 129 -9.70 0.12 4.57
N ASN A 130 -8.89 0.00 3.54
CA ASN A 130 -9.13 0.59 2.22
C ASN A 130 -8.55 -0.35 1.18
N SER A 131 -8.60 0.04 -0.10
CA SER A 131 -7.97 -0.74 -1.16
C SER A 131 -6.69 -0.07 -1.67
N PRO A 132 -5.63 -0.85 -1.97
CA PRO A 132 -4.40 -0.29 -2.50
C PRO A 132 -4.62 0.50 -3.80
N SER A 133 -5.49 0.03 -4.70
CA SER A 133 -5.73 0.77 -5.96
C SER A 133 -6.38 2.13 -5.72
N ASN A 134 -7.25 2.25 -4.71
CA ASN A 134 -7.88 3.51 -4.37
C ASN A 134 -6.85 4.49 -3.79
N PHE A 135 -6.05 4.05 -2.83
CA PHE A 135 -4.98 4.86 -2.25
C PHE A 135 -3.95 5.30 -3.30
N LEU A 136 -3.45 4.37 -4.11
CA LEU A 136 -2.51 4.67 -5.19
C LEU A 136 -3.08 5.71 -6.15
N GLY A 137 -4.37 5.59 -6.50
CA GLY A 137 -5.05 6.55 -7.37
C GLY A 137 -5.13 7.96 -6.78
N ILE A 138 -5.51 8.07 -5.50
CA ILE A 138 -5.64 9.34 -4.79
C ILE A 138 -4.27 9.98 -4.56
N PHE A 139 -3.28 9.20 -4.12
CA PHE A 139 -1.96 9.69 -3.76
C PHE A 139 -1.15 10.11 -4.99
N THR A 140 -1.13 9.28 -6.03
CA THR A 140 -0.32 9.56 -7.24
C THR A 140 -1.04 10.42 -8.28
N GLY A 141 -2.37 10.44 -8.26
CA GLY A 141 -3.18 11.06 -9.32
C GLY A 141 -3.19 10.25 -10.63
N LYS A 142 -2.53 9.09 -10.65
CA LYS A 142 -2.44 8.18 -11.79
C LYS A 142 -3.41 7.02 -11.59
N LYS A 143 -3.98 6.49 -12.68
CA LYS A 143 -4.85 5.32 -12.63
C LYS A 143 -4.00 4.05 -12.52
N PRO A 144 -4.05 3.29 -11.41
CA PRO A 144 -3.29 2.04 -11.32
C PRO A 144 -3.86 0.98 -12.25
N ILE A 145 -2.98 0.06 -12.66
CA ILE A 145 -3.38 -1.22 -13.23
C ILE A 145 -4.05 -1.99 -12.10
N VAL A 146 -5.28 -2.47 -12.32
CA VAL A 146 -6.03 -3.23 -11.33
C VAL A 146 -6.49 -4.53 -11.94
N LEU A 147 -5.92 -5.64 -11.46
CA LEU A 147 -6.42 -6.96 -11.73
C LEU A 147 -7.23 -7.43 -10.51
N ASN A 148 -8.56 -7.42 -10.67
CA ASN A 148 -9.48 -8.20 -9.85
C ASN A 148 -9.72 -7.72 -8.39
N GLU A 149 -9.17 -6.57 -7.97
CA GLU A 149 -9.42 -5.99 -6.63
C GLU A 149 -10.88 -5.52 -6.46
N LYS A 150 -11.53 -5.12 -7.56
CA LYS A 150 -12.90 -4.55 -7.58
C LYS A 150 -13.98 -5.54 -8.02
N THR A 151 -13.67 -6.83 -8.17
CA THR A 151 -14.65 -7.82 -8.64
C THR A 151 -15.30 -8.55 -7.46
N LEU A 152 -16.54 -9.01 -7.65
CA LEU A 152 -17.30 -9.69 -6.60
C LEU A 152 -16.60 -10.95 -6.06
N ARG A 153 -15.86 -11.68 -6.91
CA ARG A 153 -15.21 -12.95 -6.53
C ARG A 153 -13.79 -12.77 -6.01
N MET A 154 -13.14 -11.64 -6.30
CA MET A 154 -11.73 -11.36 -5.98
C MET A 154 -10.81 -12.59 -6.11
N SER A 155 -10.93 -13.42 -7.16
CA SER A 155 -10.03 -14.58 -7.37
C SER A 155 -9.07 -14.41 -8.55
N LEU A 156 -7.75 -14.34 -8.33
CA LEU A 156 -6.76 -14.35 -9.43
C LEU A 156 -6.85 -15.64 -10.24
N LYS A 157 -7.19 -16.77 -9.60
CA LYS A 157 -7.42 -18.05 -10.28
C LYS A 157 -8.49 -17.94 -11.38
N SER A 158 -9.55 -17.16 -11.17
CA SER A 158 -10.57 -16.92 -12.20
C SER A 158 -10.09 -16.04 -13.36
N LYS A 159 -8.96 -15.37 -13.17
CA LYS A 159 -8.26 -14.49 -14.10
C LYS A 159 -6.84 -14.99 -14.38
N ARG A 160 -6.66 -16.32 -14.39
CA ARG A 160 -5.33 -16.95 -14.40
C ARG A 160 -4.49 -16.49 -15.58
N LYS A 161 -5.08 -16.41 -16.78
CA LYS A 161 -4.35 -15.98 -17.99
C LYS A 161 -3.85 -14.55 -17.82
N GLU A 162 -4.74 -13.62 -17.48
CA GLU A 162 -4.39 -12.21 -17.29
C GLU A 162 -3.40 -12.01 -16.10
N ALA A 163 -3.54 -12.80 -15.05
CA ALA A 163 -2.64 -12.77 -13.90
C ALA A 163 -1.23 -13.26 -14.26
N MET A 164 -1.13 -14.36 -15.02
CA MET A 164 0.16 -14.87 -15.50
C MET A 164 0.82 -13.87 -16.43
N GLU A 165 0.09 -13.34 -17.41
CA GLU A 165 0.60 -12.32 -18.35
C GLU A 165 1.11 -11.07 -17.62
N LEU A 166 0.39 -10.61 -16.57
CA LEU A 166 0.84 -9.49 -15.75
C LEU A 166 2.11 -9.82 -14.96
N LEU A 167 2.19 -10.97 -14.32
CA LEU A 167 3.39 -11.41 -13.57
C LEU A 167 4.60 -11.56 -14.51
N GLU A 168 4.41 -12.16 -15.68
CA GLU A 168 5.46 -12.29 -16.70
C GLU A 168 5.95 -10.92 -17.17
N LYS A 169 5.02 -9.98 -17.40
CA LYS A 169 5.38 -8.60 -17.75
C LYS A 169 6.13 -7.88 -16.62
N ILE A 170 5.75 -8.10 -15.37
CA ILE A 170 6.50 -7.59 -14.21
C ILE A 170 7.93 -8.14 -14.21
N GLY A 171 8.10 -9.46 -14.37
CA GLY A 171 9.43 -10.07 -14.44
C GLY A 171 10.28 -9.56 -15.61
N ALA A 172 9.67 -9.35 -16.77
CA ALA A 172 10.35 -8.86 -17.97
C ALA A 172 10.77 -7.38 -17.89
N SER A 173 10.08 -6.58 -17.06
CA SER A 173 10.39 -5.15 -16.85
C SER A 173 11.35 -4.89 -15.69
N GLY A 174 11.74 -5.94 -14.95
CA GLY A 174 12.70 -5.86 -13.85
C GLY A 174 12.09 -5.39 -12.52
N GLU A 175 12.96 -5.04 -11.58
CA GLU A 175 12.58 -4.74 -10.18
C GLU A 175 12.12 -3.28 -9.97
N ASN A 176 12.25 -2.42 -11.00
CA ASN A 176 11.87 -1.02 -10.95
C ASN A 176 10.35 -0.84 -11.20
N ASN A 177 9.51 -1.55 -10.46
CA ASN A 177 8.05 -1.51 -10.62
C ASN A 177 7.34 -1.39 -9.28
N CYS A 178 6.09 -0.91 -9.28
CA CYS A 178 5.29 -0.69 -8.07
C CYS A 178 4.08 -1.61 -8.06
N PHE A 179 4.20 -2.83 -7.55
CA PHE A 179 3.05 -3.74 -7.45
C PHE A 179 2.78 -4.22 -6.03
N VAL A 180 1.49 -4.22 -5.70
CA VAL A 180 0.91 -4.77 -4.47
C VAL A 180 0.04 -5.95 -4.87
N ILE A 181 0.09 -7.02 -4.09
CA ILE A 181 -0.74 -8.20 -4.23
C ILE A 181 -1.50 -8.44 -2.93
N GLY A 182 -2.79 -8.74 -3.04
CA GLY A 182 -3.65 -8.89 -1.87
C GLY A 182 -4.25 -10.28 -1.75
N SER A 183 -4.27 -10.78 -0.53
CA SER A 183 -4.96 -12.00 -0.15
C SER A 183 -6.42 -11.70 0.23
N GLY A 184 -7.21 -12.75 0.44
CA GLY A 184 -8.55 -12.65 1.01
C GLY A 184 -8.68 -13.67 2.10
N HIS A 185 -9.87 -14.25 2.28
CA HIS A 185 -9.99 -15.43 3.12
C HIS A 185 -9.27 -16.62 2.47
N ASN A 186 -8.19 -17.07 3.09
CA ASN A 186 -7.35 -18.17 2.65
C ASN A 186 -7.34 -19.27 3.71
N PHE A 187 -7.80 -20.45 3.33
CA PHE A 187 -7.66 -21.68 4.11
C PHE A 187 -6.29 -22.36 3.87
N ILE A 188 -5.45 -21.77 3.02
CA ILE A 188 -4.14 -22.30 2.62
C ILE A 188 -3.08 -21.73 3.57
N LYS A 189 -2.31 -22.61 4.22
CA LYS A 189 -1.24 -22.23 5.15
C LYS A 189 -0.21 -21.32 4.47
N GLY A 190 0.32 -20.36 5.24
CA GLY A 190 1.46 -19.53 4.87
C GLY A 190 1.14 -18.13 4.31
N ILE A 191 -0.14 -17.74 4.23
CA ILE A 191 -0.55 -16.38 3.82
C ILE A 191 -1.57 -15.84 4.80
N THR A 192 -1.37 -14.60 5.22
CA THR A 192 -2.26 -13.86 6.13
C THR A 192 -3.57 -13.55 5.42
N ASN A 193 -4.69 -13.67 6.12
CA ASN A 193 -6.01 -13.35 5.56
C ASN A 193 -6.20 -11.84 5.41
N TRP A 194 -6.85 -11.43 4.31
CA TRP A 194 -7.21 -10.03 4.03
C TRP A 194 -6.02 -9.07 4.19
N HIS A 195 -4.91 -9.41 3.57
CA HIS A 195 -3.63 -8.74 3.78
C HIS A 195 -2.96 -8.38 2.45
N CYS A 196 -2.19 -7.29 2.47
CA CYS A 196 -1.44 -6.81 1.31
C CYS A 196 0.05 -7.18 1.45
N TYR A 197 0.65 -7.48 0.32
CA TYR A 197 2.06 -7.79 0.17
C TYR A 197 2.60 -6.98 -1.01
N ASN A 198 3.90 -6.74 -1.02
CA ASN A 198 4.56 -6.20 -2.19
C ASN A 198 5.08 -7.32 -3.08
N ILE A 199 4.99 -7.16 -4.40
CA ILE A 199 5.74 -7.98 -5.34
C ILE A 199 7.11 -7.31 -5.51
N GLU A 200 8.17 -7.95 -5.02
CA GLU A 200 9.53 -7.40 -5.08
C GLU A 200 10.26 -7.83 -6.33
N LYS A 201 10.10 -9.11 -6.69
CA LYS A 201 10.80 -9.73 -7.81
C LYS A 201 9.95 -10.83 -8.42
N VAL A 202 10.00 -10.94 -9.74
CA VAL A 202 9.48 -12.09 -10.48
C VAL A 202 10.63 -12.70 -11.28
N ASP A 203 10.95 -13.96 -10.97
CA ASP A 203 11.97 -14.75 -11.65
C ASP A 203 11.30 -15.62 -12.71
N LEU A 204 11.47 -15.24 -13.98
CA LEU A 204 10.89 -15.95 -15.12
C LEU A 204 11.56 -17.29 -15.41
N GLN A 205 12.83 -17.45 -15.03
CA GLN A 205 13.58 -18.70 -15.25
C GLN A 205 13.08 -19.77 -14.29
N ASN A 206 12.96 -19.42 -13.01
CA ASN A 206 12.49 -20.34 -11.96
C ASN A 206 10.96 -20.35 -11.80
N LYS A 207 10.25 -19.46 -12.50
CA LYS A 207 8.79 -19.26 -12.41
C LYS A 207 8.34 -19.04 -10.97
N THR A 208 9.06 -18.16 -10.27
CA THR A 208 8.78 -17.78 -8.89
C THR A 208 8.59 -16.27 -8.75
N ALA A 209 7.95 -15.86 -7.67
CA ALA A 209 7.92 -14.47 -7.23
C ALA A 209 8.34 -14.39 -5.76
N GLN A 210 9.10 -13.34 -5.45
CA GLN A 210 9.39 -12.91 -4.09
C GLN A 210 8.39 -11.82 -3.72
N ILE A 211 7.73 -12.00 -2.58
CA ILE A 211 6.82 -11.03 -2.01
C ILE A 211 7.23 -10.66 -0.59
N PHE A 212 6.88 -9.46 -0.15
CA PHE A 212 7.21 -8.96 1.19
C PHE A 212 5.97 -8.61 2.00
N ASP A 213 5.98 -8.99 3.27
CA ASP A 213 4.94 -8.72 4.25
C ASP A 213 5.39 -7.60 5.21
N ASN A 214 4.84 -6.39 5.05
CA ASN A 214 5.18 -5.26 5.93
C ASN A 214 4.72 -5.44 7.38
N LYS A 215 3.76 -6.32 7.67
CA LYS A 215 3.30 -6.56 9.05
C LYS A 215 4.27 -7.42 9.83
N TYR A 216 4.66 -8.55 9.23
CA TYR A 216 5.54 -9.53 9.86
C TYR A 216 7.01 -9.35 9.51
N GLN A 217 7.33 -8.43 8.59
CA GLN A 217 8.70 -8.14 8.13
C GLN A 217 9.38 -9.39 7.56
N VAL A 218 8.63 -10.18 6.78
CA VAL A 218 9.11 -11.42 6.17
C VAL A 218 9.02 -11.38 4.65
N GLU A 219 10.03 -11.97 4.01
CA GLU A 219 10.04 -12.25 2.58
C GLU A 219 9.56 -13.68 2.35
N LEU A 220 8.71 -13.87 1.34
CA LEU A 220 8.18 -15.17 0.94
C LEU A 220 8.45 -15.38 -0.54
N THR A 221 9.03 -16.53 -0.88
CA THR A 221 9.21 -16.95 -2.28
C THR A 221 8.24 -18.08 -2.59
N MET A 222 7.51 -17.97 -3.70
CA MET A 222 6.62 -19.03 -4.16
C MET A 222 6.50 -19.07 -5.68
N SER A 223 6.01 -20.18 -6.23
CA SER A 223 5.78 -20.29 -7.68
C SER A 223 4.69 -19.32 -8.15
N LEU A 224 4.75 -18.92 -9.43
CA LEU A 224 3.71 -18.05 -10.02
C LEU A 224 2.31 -18.70 -9.97
N GLU A 225 2.22 -20.03 -10.08
CA GLU A 225 0.94 -20.74 -9.88
C GLU A 225 0.43 -20.63 -8.45
N ASP A 226 1.32 -20.70 -7.46
CA ASP A 226 0.96 -20.51 -6.06
C ASP A 226 0.49 -19.09 -5.78
N ILE A 227 1.14 -18.09 -6.40
CA ILE A 227 0.67 -16.70 -6.37
C ILE A 227 -0.77 -16.61 -6.87
N ILE A 228 -1.03 -17.09 -8.09
CA ILE A 228 -2.36 -17.02 -8.72
C ILE A 228 -3.41 -17.79 -7.92
N ARG A 229 -3.03 -18.90 -7.29
CA ARG A 229 -3.92 -19.74 -6.48
C ARG A 229 -4.26 -19.11 -5.13
N LYS A 230 -3.27 -18.52 -4.45
CA LYS A 230 -3.39 -18.02 -3.07
C LYS A 230 -3.88 -16.57 -3.00
N PHE A 231 -3.59 -15.76 -4.02
CA PHE A 231 -3.92 -14.34 -4.00
C PHE A 231 -5.20 -13.99 -4.77
N LYS A 232 -5.74 -12.83 -4.45
CA LYS A 232 -7.07 -12.38 -4.86
C LYS A 232 -7.01 -11.30 -5.93
N TYR A 233 -6.04 -10.41 -5.83
CA TYR A 233 -5.85 -9.32 -6.77
C TYR A 233 -4.40 -8.87 -6.85
N ILE A 234 -4.04 -8.20 -7.95
CA ILE A 234 -2.77 -7.48 -8.15
C ILE A 234 -3.13 -6.06 -8.56
N THR A 235 -2.46 -5.06 -8.00
CA THR A 235 -2.62 -3.66 -8.41
C THR A 235 -1.31 -2.91 -8.32
N GLY A 236 -1.13 -1.92 -9.19
CA GLY A 236 0.14 -1.19 -9.23
C GLY A 236 0.41 -0.43 -10.51
N PHE A 237 1.68 -0.16 -10.74
CA PHE A 237 2.19 0.58 -11.89
C PHE A 237 3.48 -0.04 -12.40
N PHE A 238 3.64 -0.06 -13.72
CA PHE A 238 4.98 -0.03 -14.29
C PHE A 238 5.56 1.37 -14.11
N ASP A 239 6.87 1.49 -13.93
CA ASP A 239 7.51 2.78 -13.65
C ASP A 239 7.29 3.82 -14.76
N GLU A 240 7.15 3.39 -16.03
CA GLU A 240 6.79 4.31 -17.10
C GLU A 240 5.41 4.96 -16.95
N ASN A 241 4.49 4.32 -16.22
CA ASN A 241 3.14 4.86 -15.98
C ASN A 241 3.11 5.90 -14.85
N LEU A 242 4.23 6.07 -14.15
CA LEU A 242 4.40 7.05 -13.07
C LEU A 242 5.09 8.34 -13.54
N LYS A 243 5.47 8.43 -14.83
CA LYS A 243 6.01 9.65 -15.44
C LYS A 243 4.96 10.75 -15.57
#